data_AF-A0A158ITN9-F1
#
_entry.id   AF-A0A158ITN9-F1
#
_cell.length_a   1.000
_cell.length_b   1.000
_cell.length_c   1.000
_cell.angle_alpha   90.00
_cell.angle_beta   90.00
_cell.angle_gamma   90.00
#
_symmetry.space_group_name_H-M   'P 1'
#
loop_
_entity.id
_entity.type
_entity.pdbx_description
1 polymer ?
#
loop_
_entity_poly.entity_id
_entity_poly.type
_entity_poly.pdbx_seq_one_letter_code
_entity_poly.pdbx_strand_id
1 'polypeptide(L)'
;MLTLTKKELTVLDQAQPDYEIHLIETEHGHSRWWLMKVKLPTHDMVYDVVTALGKIKLWKRLDIAVDFIKESCPRTQTVCIVFSKRNE
;
A
#
# COMPACT_ATOMS: atom_id res chain seq x y z
N MET A 1 5.03 14.36 1.65
CA MET A 1 4.57 13.00 1.28
C MET A 1 5.38 12.03 2.12
N LEU A 2 4.73 11.20 2.94
CA LEU A 2 5.41 10.21 3.78
C LEU A 2 5.52 8.90 3.00
N THR A 3 6.63 8.19 3.17
CA THR A 3 6.91 6.97 2.41
C THR A 3 7.44 5.87 3.29
N LEU A 4 7.18 4.61 2.90
CA LEU A 4 7.74 3.43 3.54
C LEU A 4 8.39 2.53 2.48
N THR A 5 9.65 2.17 2.70
CA THR A 5 10.27 1.03 2.04
C THR A 5 9.69 -0.27 2.60
N LYS A 6 9.90 -1.41 1.91
CA LYS A 6 9.52 -2.74 2.43
C LYS A 6 10.10 -2.99 3.83
N LYS A 7 11.35 -2.57 4.08
CA LYS A 7 12.01 -2.77 5.37
C LYS A 7 11.30 -2.00 6.50
N GLU A 8 11.00 -0.73 6.27
CA GLU A 8 10.29 0.10 7.25
C GLU A 8 8.85 -0.38 7.46
N LEU A 9 8.19 -0.85 6.40
CA LEU A 9 6.87 -1.45 6.47
C LEU A 9 6.86 -2.70 7.37
N THR A 10 7.85 -3.59 7.25
CA THR A 10 7.98 -4.77 8.11
C THR A 10 8.27 -4.39 9.57
N VAL A 11 9.04 -3.32 9.80
CA VAL A 11 9.25 -2.77 11.16
C VAL A 11 7.94 -2.21 11.72
N LEU A 12 7.16 -1.50 10.91
CA LEU A 12 5.85 -0.98 11.31
C LEU A 12 4.89 -2.11 11.71
N ASP A 13 4.80 -3.17 10.90
CA ASP A 13 4.02 -4.36 11.22
C ASP A 13 4.44 -4.98 12.57
N GLN A 14 5.73 -4.90 12.93
CA GLN A 14 6.28 -5.35 14.20
C GLN A 14 6.00 -4.44 15.39
N ALA A 15 6.03 -3.14 15.19
CA ALA A 15 5.91 -2.17 16.27
C ALA A 15 4.47 -1.95 16.71
N GLN A 16 3.52 -1.91 15.77
CA GLN A 16 2.11 -1.64 16.08
C GLN A 16 1.16 -2.37 15.11
N PRO A 17 0.10 -3.02 15.63
CA PRO A 17 -0.88 -3.72 14.80
C PRO A 17 -1.97 -2.80 14.23
N ASP A 18 -2.09 -1.57 14.73
CA ASP A 18 -3.18 -0.65 14.37
C ASP A 18 -2.84 0.17 13.12
N TYR A 19 -2.92 -0.50 11.98
CA TYR A 19 -2.76 0.12 10.67
C TYR A 19 -3.65 -0.57 9.64
N GLU A 20 -4.00 0.19 8.59
CA GLU A 20 -4.79 -0.30 7.48
C GLU A 20 -4.00 -0.23 6.18
N ILE A 21 -4.14 -1.26 5.35
CA ILE A 21 -3.57 -1.26 4.00
C ILE A 21 -4.68 -0.93 3.00
N HIS A 22 -4.40 0.02 2.11
CA HIS A 22 -5.29 0.42 1.04
C HIS A 22 -4.59 0.18 -0.31
N LEU A 23 -5.11 -0.75 -1.10
CA LEU A 23 -4.73 -0.95 -2.49
C LEU A 23 -5.66 -0.11 -3.37
N ILE A 24 -5.11 0.97 -3.92
CA ILE A 24 -5.85 1.97 -4.69
C ILE A 24 -5.57 1.75 -6.16
N GLU A 25 -6.64 1.55 -6.92
CA GLU A 25 -6.59 1.53 -8.38
C GLU A 25 -6.23 2.94 -8.89
N THR A 26 -5.22 3.00 -9.74
CA THR A 26 -4.70 4.24 -10.31
C THR A 26 -4.38 4.04 -11.78
N GLU A 27 -4.40 5.12 -12.55
CA GLU A 27 -4.04 5.10 -13.97
C GLU A 27 -2.62 5.63 -14.15
N HIS A 28 -1.78 4.87 -14.84
CA HIS A 28 -0.42 5.28 -15.17
C HIS A 28 -0.09 4.82 -16.58
N GLY A 29 0.15 5.78 -17.48
CA GLY A 29 0.44 5.52 -18.89
C GLY A 29 -0.68 4.77 -19.61
N HIS A 30 -1.93 5.23 -19.46
CA HIS A 30 -3.14 4.61 -20.06
C HIS A 30 -3.40 3.16 -19.65
N SER A 31 -2.75 2.71 -18.58
CA SER A 31 -2.91 1.38 -18.02
C SER A 31 -3.34 1.49 -16.58
N ARG A 32 -4.11 0.50 -16.14
CA ARG A 32 -4.50 0.33 -14.74
C ARG A 32 -3.35 -0.23 -13.92
N TRP A 33 -3.12 0.37 -12.77
CA TRP A 33 -2.14 -0.07 -11.78
C TRP A 33 -2.74 -0.01 -10.39
N TRP A 34 -2.07 -0.67 -9.46
CA TRP A 34 -2.39 -0.65 -8.04
C TRP A 34 -1.27 0.06 -7.30
N LEU A 35 -1.63 1.02 -6.47
CA LEU A 35 -0.79 1.69 -5.50
C LEU A 35 -1.13 1.15 -4.11
N MET A 36 -0.13 0.99 -3.25
CA MET A 36 -0.35 0.64 -1.85
C MET A 36 -0.12 1.85 -0.96
N LYS A 37 -1.12 2.17 -0.16
CA LYS A 37 -1.03 3.14 0.94
C LYS A 37 -1.21 2.44 2.28
N VAL A 38 -0.46 2.91 3.28
CA VAL A 38 -0.57 2.46 4.67
C VAL A 38 -1.10 3.62 5.49
N LYS A 39 -2.25 3.42 6.13
CA LYS A 39 -2.89 4.43 6.98
C LYS A 39 -2.71 4.03 8.44
N LEU A 40 -2.31 4.99 9.26
CA LEU A 40 -2.29 4.91 10.71
C LEU A 40 -3.43 5.77 11.25
N PRO A 41 -4.61 5.20 11.55
CA PRO A 41 -5.79 5.98 11.94
C PRO A 41 -5.55 6.82 13.19
N THR A 42 -4.82 6.29 14.16
CA THR A 42 -4.48 6.94 15.44
C THR A 42 -3.61 8.19 15.30
N HIS A 43 -2.84 8.29 14.22
CA HIS A 43 -1.91 9.39 13.98
C HIS A 43 -2.33 10.31 12.83
N ASP A 44 -3.46 10.01 12.17
CA ASP A 44 -3.89 10.64 10.92
C ASP A 44 -2.77 10.68 9.85
N MET A 45 -1.95 9.63 9.80
CA MET A 45 -0.83 9.52 8.88
C MET A 45 -1.11 8.54 7.76
N VAL A 46 -0.66 8.89 6.55
CA VAL A 46 -0.76 8.04 5.37
C VAL A 46 0.60 7.99 4.67
N TYR A 47 1.06 6.78 4.40
CA TYR A 47 2.35 6.50 3.77
C TYR A 47 2.15 5.83 2.42
N ASP A 48 2.90 6.26 1.42
CA ASP A 48 3.02 5.54 0.15
C ASP A 48 4.13 4.49 0.25
N VAL A 49 3.86 3.27 -0.24
CA VAL A 49 4.90 2.24 -0.30
C VAL A 49 5.82 2.50 -1.49
N VAL A 50 7.13 2.54 -1.22
CA VAL A 50 8.17 2.78 -2.21
C VAL A 50 9.10 1.59 -2.35
N THR A 51 9.72 1.49 -3.52
CA THR A 51 10.85 0.60 -3.80
C THR A 51 12.08 1.00 -2.98
N ALA A 52 13.10 0.15 -2.95
CA ALA A 52 14.39 0.46 -2.32
C ALA A 52 15.08 1.72 -2.90
N LEU A 53 14.68 2.13 -4.12
CA LEU A 53 15.17 3.35 -4.78
C LEU A 53 14.30 4.58 -4.50
N GLY A 54 13.34 4.49 -3.58
CA GLY A 54 12.45 5.60 -3.22
C GLY A 54 11.35 5.91 -4.24
N LYS A 55 11.24 5.14 -5.34
CA LYS A 55 10.14 5.28 -6.31
C LYS A 55 8.89 4.61 -5.79
N ILE A 56 7.72 5.24 -5.98
CA ILE A 56 6.41 4.64 -5.67
C ILE A 56 6.31 3.25 -6.27
N LYS A 57 5.96 2.27 -5.45
CA LYS A 57 5.79 0.90 -5.89
C LYS A 57 4.39 0.72 -6.47
N LEU A 58 4.33 0.30 -7.73
CA LEU A 58 3.09 0.04 -8.46
C LEU A 58 3.04 -1.41 -8.92
N TRP A 59 1.84 -1.98 -8.97
CA TRP A 59 1.59 -3.33 -9.45
C TRP A 59 0.56 -3.31 -10.57
N LYS A 60 0.84 -3.99 -11.70
CA LYS A 60 -0.17 -4.18 -12.77
C LYS A 60 -1.29 -5.12 -12.35
N ARG A 61 -0.98 -6.09 -11.49
CA ARG A 61 -1.89 -7.13 -11.06
C ARG A 61 -2.14 -7.06 -9.56
N LEU A 62 -3.40 -7.19 -9.17
CA LEU A 62 -3.84 -7.07 -7.78
C LEU A 62 -3.35 -8.23 -6.92
N ASP A 63 -3.36 -9.45 -7.46
CA ASP A 63 -2.92 -10.67 -6.77
C ASP A 63 -1.45 -10.57 -6.32
N ILE A 64 -0.57 -10.03 -7.17
CA ILE A 64 0.84 -9.81 -6.81
C ILE A 64 0.98 -8.76 -5.69
N ALA A 65 0.12 -7.72 -5.68
CA ALA A 65 0.11 -6.74 -4.60
C ALA A 65 -0.35 -7.38 -3.27
N VAL A 66 -1.34 -8.26 -3.33
CA VAL A 66 -1.82 -9.01 -2.16
C VAL A 66 -0.76 -9.98 -1.63
N ASP A 67 -0.04 -10.68 -2.50
CA ASP A 67 1.05 -11.58 -2.07
C ASP A 67 2.19 -10.80 -1.40
N PHE A 68 2.51 -9.61 -1.91
CA PHE A 68 3.48 -8.72 -1.25
C PHE A 68 3.02 -8.31 0.16
N ILE A 69 1.73 -8.05 0.37
CA ILE A 69 1.16 -7.74 1.68
C ILE A 69 1.31 -8.92 2.62
N LYS A 70 0.94 -10.14 2.18
CA LYS A 70 1.06 -11.35 3.00
C LYS A 70 2.50 -11.60 3.44
N GLU A 71 3.46 -11.32 2.57
CA GLU A 71 4.89 -11.48 2.86
C GLU A 71 5.41 -10.39 3.82
N SER A 72 4.99 -9.15 3.62
CA SER A 72 5.60 -7.98 4.30
C SER A 72 4.88 -7.55 5.58
N CYS A 73 3.59 -7.86 5.67
CA CYS A 73 2.62 -7.40 6.66
C CYS A 73 1.74 -8.56 7.18
N PRO A 74 2.32 -9.67 7.68
CA PRO A 74 1.54 -10.87 8.02
C PRO A 74 0.55 -10.67 9.18
N ARG A 75 0.67 -9.59 9.97
CA ARG A 75 -0.25 -9.27 11.07
C ARG A 75 -1.29 -8.22 10.70
N THR A 76 -1.33 -7.76 9.45
CA THR A 76 -2.36 -6.83 9.01
C THR A 76 -3.74 -7.44 9.22
N GLN A 77 -4.66 -6.66 9.80
CA GLN A 77 -6.04 -7.10 10.04
C GLN A 77 -7.00 -6.63 8.95
N THR A 78 -6.66 -5.52 8.29
CA THR A 78 -7.55 -4.84 7.36
C THR A 78 -6.81 -4.49 6.07
N VAL A 79 -7.30 -5.05 4.97
CA VAL A 79 -6.88 -4.69 3.61
C VAL A 79 -8.09 -4.23 2.81
N CYS A 80 -8.06 -2.98 2.38
CA CYS A 80 -9.10 -2.35 1.57
C CYS A 80 -8.67 -2.29 0.10
N ILE A 81 -9.56 -2.68 -0.80
CA ILE A 81 -9.38 -2.52 -2.24
C ILE A 81 -10.27 -1.36 -2.69
N VAL A 82 -9.66 -0.31 -3.22
CA VAL A 82 -10.33 0.93 -3.62
C VAL A 82 -10.22 1.10 -5.12
N PHE A 83 -11.36 0.96 -5.81
CA PHE A 83 -11.44 1.20 -7.25
C PHE A 83 -11.53 2.70 -7.54
N SER A 84 -10.88 3.16 -8.60
CA SER A 84 -11.00 4.56 -9.00
C SER A 84 -12.41 4.78 -9.56
N LYS A 85 -13.03 5.91 -9.20
CA LYS A 85 -14.29 6.29 -9.83
C LYS A 85 -14.00 6.58 -11.31
N ARG A 86 -14.67 5.88 -12.22
CA ARG A 86 -14.79 6.36 -13.60
C ARG A 86 -15.60 7.65 -13.54
N ASN A 87 -15.03 8.75 -14.01
CA ASN A 87 -15.83 9.90 -14.40
C ASN A 87 -16.56 9.47 -15.67
N GLU A 88 -17.88 9.26 -15.57
CA GLU A 88 -18.77 9.09 -16.72
C GLU A 88 -18.91 10.40 -17.50
#